data_AF-A0A9D1DC24-F1
#
_entry.id   AF-A0A9D1DC24-F1
#
_cell.length_a   1.000
_cell.length_b   1.000
_cell.length_c   1.000
_cell.angle_alpha   90.00
_cell.angle_beta   90.00
_cell.angle_gamma   90.00
#
_symmetry.space_group_name_H-M   'P 1'
#
loop_
_entity.id
_entity.type
_entity.pdbx_description
1 polymer ?
#
loop_
_entity_poly.entity_id
_entity_poly.type
_entity_poly.pdbx_seq_one_letter_code
_entity_poly.pdbx_strand_id
1 'polypeptide(L)'
;MLEGYAEYYSAELSEKVKRGMTENALKAKSNGVRPPFGYYVDDTDHYQIDETLAPVVKEIFTLYLDGMRVNDIAKRLNERGIKHKGFEMKYNAVFRILTNRKYIGEYKFGETVIPDAIPAIIDEQTFNAVQQRMARNKKAPAMHRSEDDYLLTTKLFCGKCGAMMTGEIGTSKTSKQYRYYKCNRAKKKACDKKTVKKEWLEELVLDEIKDLLANDDIISELADRIYELQMQEDNAATSIQAQLTGVETKLNNLVEAITQGIYSSTTKKTLDELEERKRNLEIELFEAQMRNPVLTKEQILFALYNFRKIDISTQEGKQRLIDVFVNSIYLYDDHFVITYNYKGQSKTVTFEELNSSPLTSKGSPK
;
A
#
# COMPACT_ATOMS: atom_id res chain seq x y z
N MET A 1 -21.81 -54.75 12.95
CA MET A 1 -21.80 -54.54 14.43
C MET A 1 -20.45 -54.03 14.92
N LEU A 2 -19.32 -54.64 14.52
CA LEU A 2 -17.95 -54.20 14.89
C LEU A 2 -17.57 -52.79 14.40
N GLU A 3 -17.97 -52.38 13.19
CA GLU A 3 -17.67 -51.04 12.64
C GLU A 3 -18.35 -49.91 13.44
N GLY A 4 -19.63 -50.09 13.83
CA GLY A 4 -20.34 -49.12 14.66
C GLY A 4 -19.78 -48.98 16.08
N TYR A 5 -19.19 -50.05 16.65
CA TYR A 5 -18.48 -49.99 17.91
C TYR A 5 -17.13 -49.25 17.78
N ALA A 6 -16.41 -49.43 16.67
CA ALA A 6 -15.15 -48.74 16.40
C ALA A 6 -15.36 -47.23 16.13
N GLU A 7 -16.42 -46.87 15.41
CA GLU A 7 -16.82 -45.47 15.19
C GLU A 7 -17.26 -44.80 16.50
N TYR A 8 -18.10 -45.47 17.30
CA TYR A 8 -18.52 -44.97 18.60
C TYR A 8 -17.33 -44.75 19.55
N TYR A 9 -16.41 -45.72 19.64
CA TYR A 9 -15.22 -45.63 20.49
C TYR A 9 -14.28 -44.51 20.03
N SER A 10 -14.16 -44.30 18.71
CA SER A 10 -13.34 -43.23 18.13
C SER A 10 -13.95 -41.84 18.37
N ALA A 11 -15.28 -41.72 18.33
CA ALA A 11 -16.00 -40.49 18.66
C ALA A 11 -15.87 -40.15 20.16
N GLU A 12 -16.06 -41.13 21.04
CA GLU A 12 -15.93 -40.96 22.49
C GLU A 12 -14.49 -40.59 22.89
N LEU A 13 -13.49 -41.24 22.29
CA LEU A 13 -12.08 -40.90 22.52
C LEU A 13 -11.76 -39.48 22.05
N SER A 14 -12.26 -39.09 20.88
CA SER A 14 -12.08 -37.73 20.35
C SER A 14 -12.70 -36.68 21.28
N GLU A 15 -13.86 -36.96 21.87
CA GLU A 15 -14.52 -36.06 22.82
C GLU A 15 -13.72 -35.93 24.12
N LYS A 16 -13.23 -37.05 24.69
CA LYS A 16 -12.38 -37.05 25.88
C LYS A 16 -11.07 -36.28 25.67
N VAL A 17 -10.42 -36.47 24.52
CA VAL A 17 -9.18 -35.74 24.17
C VAL A 17 -9.46 -34.24 24.04
N LYS A 18 -10.54 -33.85 23.35
CA LYS A 18 -10.95 -32.44 23.24
C LYS A 18 -11.23 -31.82 24.60
N ARG A 19 -11.92 -32.54 25.49
CA ARG A 19 -12.22 -32.07 26.84
C ARG A 19 -10.94 -31.83 27.63
N GLY A 20 -10.01 -32.80 27.64
CA GLY A 20 -8.72 -32.66 28.32
C GLY A 20 -7.89 -31.48 27.79
N MET A 21 -7.81 -31.32 26.47
CA MET A 21 -7.11 -30.17 25.86
C MET A 21 -7.78 -28.83 26.18
N THR A 22 -9.11 -28.81 26.28
CA THR A 22 -9.86 -27.61 26.67
C THR A 22 -9.61 -27.26 28.14
N GLU A 23 -9.64 -28.24 29.04
CA GLU A 23 -9.33 -28.06 30.46
C GLU A 23 -7.88 -27.55 30.66
N ASN A 24 -6.92 -28.07 29.89
CA ASN A 24 -5.55 -27.57 29.88
C ASN A 24 -5.48 -26.12 29.40
N ALA A 25 -6.14 -25.80 28.28
CA ALA A 25 -6.18 -24.44 27.76
C ALA A 25 -6.76 -23.46 28.78
N LEU A 26 -7.87 -23.80 29.44
CA LEU A 26 -8.50 -23.00 30.50
C LEU A 26 -7.57 -22.74 31.70
N LYS A 27 -6.64 -23.66 31.95
CA LYS A 27 -5.57 -23.51 32.97
C LYS A 27 -4.30 -22.87 32.40
N ALA A 28 -4.35 -22.30 31.20
CA ALA A 28 -3.23 -21.73 30.46
C ALA A 28 -2.06 -22.70 30.17
N LYS A 29 -2.29 -24.02 30.29
CA LYS A 29 -1.29 -25.05 30.03
C LYS A 29 -1.09 -25.30 28.54
N SER A 30 0.14 -25.55 28.15
CA SER A 30 0.52 -25.93 26.79
C SER A 30 -0.02 -27.32 26.45
N ASN A 31 -0.73 -27.45 25.33
CA ASN A 31 -1.23 -28.74 24.84
C ASN A 31 -0.16 -29.53 24.04
N GLY A 32 1.09 -29.53 24.51
CA GLY A 32 2.19 -30.29 23.90
C GLY A 32 2.67 -29.79 22.53
N VAL A 33 2.21 -28.61 22.08
CA VAL A 33 2.69 -27.98 20.84
C VAL A 33 3.98 -27.23 21.12
N ARG A 34 4.97 -27.37 20.23
CA ARG A 34 6.25 -26.65 20.34
C ARG A 34 6.00 -25.14 20.46
N PRO A 35 6.61 -24.46 21.45
CA PRO A 35 6.33 -23.05 21.74
C PRO A 35 6.66 -22.13 20.56
N PRO A 36 5.97 -20.96 20.46
CA PRO A 36 6.34 -19.90 19.53
C PRO A 36 7.77 -19.40 19.78
N PHE A 37 8.36 -18.74 18.78
CA PHE A 37 9.70 -18.15 18.92
C PHE A 37 9.72 -17.11 20.05
N GLY A 38 10.76 -17.08 20.88
CA GLY A 38 10.80 -16.18 22.05
C GLY A 38 10.11 -16.73 23.31
N TYR A 39 9.57 -17.96 23.25
CA TYR A 39 9.01 -18.66 24.42
C TYR A 39 9.61 -20.06 24.58
N TYR A 40 9.61 -20.54 25.81
CA TYR A 40 9.73 -21.95 26.15
C TYR A 40 8.52 -22.41 26.99
N VAL A 41 8.39 -23.71 27.22
CA VAL A 41 7.39 -24.28 28.14
C VAL A 41 8.15 -24.89 29.31
N ASP A 42 7.75 -24.55 30.53
CA ASP A 42 8.38 -25.07 31.75
C ASP A 42 7.86 -26.48 32.11
N ASP A 43 8.35 -27.01 33.23
CA ASP A 43 7.97 -28.32 33.78
C ASP A 43 6.52 -28.40 34.28
N THR A 44 5.86 -27.25 34.45
CA THR A 44 4.45 -27.15 34.85
C THR A 44 3.49 -26.97 33.67
N ASP A 45 4.01 -27.09 32.45
CA ASP A 45 3.33 -26.87 31.17
C ASP A 45 2.95 -25.41 30.87
N HIS A 46 3.55 -24.41 31.53
CA HIS A 46 3.25 -23.00 31.27
C HIS A 46 4.26 -22.35 30.33
N TYR A 47 3.80 -21.37 29.55
CA TYR A 47 4.66 -20.60 28.66
C TYR A 47 5.49 -19.59 29.45
N GLN A 48 6.80 -19.59 29.21
CA GLN A 48 7.75 -18.66 29.81
C GLN A 48 8.53 -17.91 28.73
N ILE A 49 8.94 -16.68 29.03
CA ILE A 49 9.70 -15.84 28.10
C ILE A 49 11.14 -16.36 28.01
N ASP A 50 11.61 -16.60 26.79
CA ASP A 50 13.02 -16.86 26.52
C ASP A 50 13.78 -15.53 26.48
N GLU A 51 14.60 -15.25 27.49
CA GLU A 51 15.32 -13.98 27.63
C GLU A 51 16.29 -13.69 26.46
N THR A 52 16.76 -14.73 25.76
CA THR A 52 17.68 -14.56 24.62
C THR A 52 16.94 -14.29 23.31
N LEU A 53 15.78 -14.90 23.12
CA LEU A 53 15.02 -14.82 21.86
C LEU A 53 13.90 -13.77 21.89
N ALA A 54 13.34 -13.45 23.06
CA ALA A 54 12.30 -12.44 23.19
C ALA A 54 12.70 -11.02 22.74
N PRO A 55 13.95 -10.55 22.96
CA PRO A 55 14.40 -9.28 22.38
C PRO A 55 14.34 -9.26 20.84
N VAL A 56 14.60 -10.40 20.19
CA VAL A 56 14.50 -10.53 18.73
C VAL A 56 13.04 -10.42 18.26
N VAL A 57 12.08 -10.92 19.05
CA VAL A 57 10.66 -10.71 18.75
C VAL A 57 10.33 -9.22 18.77
N LYS A 58 10.75 -8.48 19.80
CA LYS A 58 10.56 -7.03 19.88
C LYS A 58 11.18 -6.32 18.67
N GLU A 59 12.41 -6.68 18.32
CA GLU A 59 13.10 -6.18 17.13
C GLU A 59 12.29 -6.42 15.85
N ILE A 60 11.73 -7.62 15.65
CA ILE A 60 10.91 -7.94 14.46
C ILE A 60 9.69 -7.02 14.35
N PHE A 61 8.99 -6.77 15.47
CA PHE A 61 7.83 -5.86 15.48
C PHE A 61 8.26 -4.42 15.16
N THR A 62 9.33 -3.92 15.78
CA THR A 62 9.89 -2.59 15.52
C THR A 62 10.31 -2.43 14.06
N LEU A 63 11.14 -3.33 13.53
CA LEU A 63 11.60 -3.27 12.14
C LEU A 63 10.44 -3.25 11.14
N TYR A 64 9.37 -4.01 11.42
CA TYR A 64 8.19 -4.01 10.56
C TYR A 64 7.43 -2.67 10.64
N LEU A 65 7.26 -2.12 11.84
CA LEU A 65 6.64 -0.80 12.02
C LEU A 65 7.46 0.32 11.38
N ASP A 66 8.79 0.22 11.39
CA ASP A 66 9.70 1.21 10.83
C ASP A 66 9.72 1.27 9.30
N GLY A 67 9.13 0.29 8.60
CA GLY A 67 9.18 0.29 7.13
C GLY A 67 9.55 -1.03 6.50
N MET A 68 10.29 -1.87 7.23
CA MET A 68 10.98 -3.00 6.64
C MET A 68 10.02 -4.10 6.19
N ARG A 69 10.29 -4.71 5.02
CA ARG A 69 9.47 -5.80 4.50
C ARG A 69 9.79 -7.08 5.26
N VAL A 70 8.80 -7.97 5.37
CA VAL A 70 8.95 -9.27 6.06
C VAL A 70 10.12 -10.10 5.50
N ASN A 71 10.35 -10.07 4.18
CA ASN A 71 11.48 -10.76 3.55
C ASN A 71 12.83 -10.15 3.95
N ASP A 72 12.91 -8.82 4.03
CA ASP A 72 14.15 -8.12 4.38
C ASP A 72 14.48 -8.35 5.86
N ILE A 73 13.46 -8.38 6.73
CA ILE A 73 13.60 -8.79 8.14
C ILE A 73 14.15 -10.22 8.22
N ALA A 74 13.54 -11.16 7.48
CA ALA A 74 13.99 -12.54 7.46
C ALA A 74 15.46 -12.68 7.01
N LYS A 75 15.84 -11.97 5.94
CA LYS A 75 17.21 -11.93 5.42
C LYS A 75 18.19 -11.39 6.47
N ARG A 76 17.88 -10.24 7.08
CA ARG A 76 18.70 -9.60 8.11
C ARG A 76 18.91 -10.51 9.33
N LEU A 77 17.88 -11.25 9.74
CA LEU A 77 18.00 -12.20 10.84
C LEU A 77 18.91 -13.39 10.48
N ASN A 78 18.78 -13.92 9.25
CA ASN A 78 19.64 -15.00 8.77
C ASN A 78 21.11 -14.57 8.63
N GLU A 79 21.37 -13.35 8.16
CA GLU A 79 22.73 -12.78 8.07
C GLU A 79 23.41 -12.68 9.44
N ARG A 80 22.63 -12.49 10.52
CA ARG A 80 23.09 -12.50 11.91
C ARG A 80 23.16 -13.91 12.52
N GLY A 81 22.87 -14.96 11.75
CA GLY A 81 22.85 -16.34 12.22
C GLY A 81 21.66 -16.70 13.11
N ILE A 82 20.62 -15.85 13.19
CA ILE A 82 19.43 -16.11 14.01
C ILE A 82 18.54 -17.14 13.29
N LYS A 83 18.32 -18.28 13.94
CA LYS A 83 17.56 -19.41 13.39
C LYS A 83 16.24 -19.61 14.13
N HIS A 84 15.21 -20.03 13.38
CA HIS A 84 13.96 -20.50 13.96
C HIS A 84 13.95 -22.03 13.98
N LYS A 85 13.96 -22.62 15.19
CA LYS A 85 13.94 -24.08 15.38
C LYS A 85 15.11 -24.81 14.68
N GLY A 86 16.28 -24.17 14.63
CA GLY A 86 17.47 -24.70 13.95
C GLY A 86 17.50 -24.48 12.43
N PHE A 87 16.43 -23.91 11.86
CA PHE A 87 16.34 -23.60 10.43
C PHE A 87 16.44 -22.09 10.19
N GLU A 88 16.78 -21.72 8.96
CA GLU A 88 16.73 -20.33 8.51
C GLU A 88 15.34 -19.72 8.70
N MET A 89 15.33 -18.45 9.09
CA MET A 89 14.16 -17.62 9.16
C MET A 89 13.63 -17.37 7.75
N LYS A 90 12.47 -17.95 7.41
CA LYS A 90 11.77 -17.70 6.14
C LYS A 90 10.65 -16.69 6.33
N TYR A 91 10.11 -16.16 5.23
CA TYR A 91 8.94 -15.26 5.24
C TYR A 91 7.82 -15.74 6.19
N ASN A 92 7.39 -17.00 6.07
CA ASN A 92 6.31 -17.55 6.88
C ASN A 92 6.63 -17.60 8.38
N ALA A 93 7.90 -17.71 8.76
CA ALA A 93 8.29 -17.70 10.17
C ALA A 93 8.14 -16.29 10.76
N VAL A 94 8.68 -15.26 10.09
CA VAL A 94 8.54 -13.86 10.50
C VAL A 94 7.07 -13.42 10.45
N PHE A 95 6.34 -13.79 9.40
CA PHE A 95 4.93 -13.49 9.27
C PHE A 95 4.12 -14.07 10.45
N ARG A 96 4.36 -15.34 10.80
CA ARG A 96 3.71 -15.96 11.97
C ARG A 96 4.06 -15.24 13.27
N ILE A 97 5.31 -14.78 13.44
CA ILE A 97 5.70 -14.00 14.62
C ILE A 97 4.85 -12.73 14.73
N LEU A 98 4.75 -11.97 13.64
CA LEU A 98 4.00 -10.70 13.60
C LEU A 98 2.48 -10.85 13.76
N THR A 99 1.91 -12.03 13.53
CA THR A 99 0.44 -12.27 13.59
C THR A 99 -0.03 -13.07 14.81
N ASN A 100 0.88 -13.64 15.59
CA ASN A 100 0.51 -14.54 16.67
C ASN A 100 0.13 -13.78 17.94
N ARG A 101 -1.14 -13.85 18.34
CA ARG A 101 -1.66 -13.16 19.54
C ARG A 101 -1.10 -13.69 20.87
N LYS A 102 -0.39 -14.82 20.89
CA LYS A 102 0.36 -15.24 22.09
C LYS A 102 1.39 -14.20 22.55
N TYR A 103 1.92 -13.36 21.64
CA TYR A 103 2.87 -12.31 21.99
C TYR A 103 2.28 -11.16 22.81
N ILE A 104 0.96 -10.98 22.78
CA ILE A 104 0.20 -10.04 23.64
C ILE A 104 -0.44 -10.76 24.83
N GLY A 105 -0.05 -12.01 25.09
CA GLY A 105 -0.51 -12.78 26.25
C GLY A 105 -1.80 -13.58 26.05
N GLU A 106 -2.36 -13.63 24.83
CA GLU A 106 -3.58 -14.40 24.58
C GLU A 106 -3.32 -15.87 24.30
N TYR A 107 -4.07 -16.75 24.95
CA TYR A 107 -4.15 -18.16 24.62
C TYR A 107 -5.46 -18.46 23.89
N LYS A 108 -5.36 -18.89 22.61
CA LYS A 108 -6.52 -19.38 21.84
C LYS A 108 -6.53 -20.91 21.74
N PHE A 109 -7.66 -21.53 22.05
CA PHE A 109 -7.93 -22.95 21.79
C PHE A 109 -9.37 -23.13 21.29
N GLY A 110 -9.53 -23.61 20.05
CA GLY A 110 -10.84 -23.63 19.39
C GLY A 110 -11.40 -22.21 19.25
N GLU A 111 -12.63 -22.02 19.74
CA GLU A 111 -13.30 -20.70 19.80
C GLU A 111 -12.98 -19.93 21.09
N THR A 112 -12.40 -20.57 22.10
CA THR A 112 -12.09 -19.95 23.38
C THR A 112 -10.80 -19.15 23.29
N VAL A 113 -10.85 -17.88 23.71
CA VAL A 113 -9.70 -17.00 23.88
C VAL A 113 -9.59 -16.63 25.36
N ILE A 114 -8.41 -16.84 25.92
CA ILE A 114 -8.12 -16.56 27.32
C ILE A 114 -7.09 -15.42 27.33
N PRO A 115 -7.50 -14.20 27.72
CA PRO A 115 -6.58 -13.07 27.82
C PRO A 115 -5.62 -13.28 29.00
N ASP A 116 -4.46 -12.62 28.94
CA ASP A 116 -3.44 -12.60 30.01
C ASP A 116 -2.98 -13.99 30.51
N ALA A 117 -3.17 -15.02 29.68
CA ALA A 117 -2.83 -16.41 29.99
C ALA A 117 -1.35 -16.73 29.78
N ILE A 118 -0.67 -15.92 28.97
CA ILE A 118 0.73 -16.10 28.59
C ILE A 118 1.48 -14.81 28.92
N PRO A 119 2.73 -14.88 29.40
CA PRO A 119 3.55 -13.68 29.56
C PRO A 119 3.69 -12.91 28.25
N ALA A 120 3.25 -11.65 28.22
CA ALA A 120 3.32 -10.83 27.01
C ALA A 120 4.77 -10.37 26.73
N ILE A 121 5.20 -10.47 25.46
CA ILE A 121 6.48 -9.91 24.97
C ILE A 121 6.25 -8.54 24.33
N ILE A 122 5.08 -8.33 23.74
CA ILE A 122 4.69 -7.13 22.99
C ILE A 122 3.41 -6.58 23.63
N ASP A 123 3.30 -5.26 23.72
CA ASP A 123 2.08 -4.60 24.17
C ASP A 123 0.99 -4.61 23.09
N GLU A 124 -0.27 -4.50 23.51
CA GLU A 124 -1.41 -4.59 22.60
C GLU A 124 -1.41 -3.46 21.54
N GLN A 125 -0.94 -2.26 21.89
CA GLN A 125 -0.88 -1.12 20.99
C GLN A 125 0.09 -1.39 19.83
N THR A 126 1.30 -1.87 20.12
CA THR A 126 2.31 -2.27 19.12
C THR A 126 1.78 -3.38 18.21
N PHE A 127 1.15 -4.41 18.79
CA PHE A 127 0.59 -5.51 18.00
C PHE A 127 -0.52 -5.03 17.05
N ASN A 128 -1.44 -4.20 17.56
CA ASN A 128 -2.53 -3.64 16.77
C ASN A 128 -2.02 -2.72 15.66
N ALA A 129 -0.99 -1.91 15.92
CA ALA A 129 -0.34 -1.09 14.88
C ALA A 129 0.23 -1.96 13.74
N VAL A 130 0.88 -3.08 14.07
CA VAL A 130 1.35 -4.06 13.08
C VAL A 130 0.19 -4.64 12.27
N GLN A 131 -0.90 -5.06 12.92
CA GLN A 131 -2.06 -5.63 12.23
C GLN A 131 -2.71 -4.60 11.28
N GLN A 132 -2.84 -3.35 11.70
CA GLN A 132 -3.37 -2.27 10.86
C GLN A 132 -2.49 -2.04 9.63
N ARG A 133 -1.17 -1.98 9.81
CA ARG A 133 -0.21 -1.85 8.70
C ARG A 133 -0.30 -3.05 7.75
N MET A 134 -0.39 -4.28 8.26
CA MET A 134 -0.59 -5.47 7.44
C MET A 134 -1.90 -5.42 6.64
N ALA A 135 -3.00 -4.97 7.25
CA ALA A 135 -4.29 -4.83 6.58
C ALA A 135 -4.24 -3.79 5.44
N ARG A 136 -3.54 -2.66 5.65
CA ARG A 136 -3.28 -1.67 4.58
C ARG A 136 -2.46 -2.27 3.45
N ASN A 137 -1.38 -2.97 3.78
CA ASN A 137 -0.50 -3.61 2.80
C ASN A 137 -1.18 -4.74 2.01
N LYS A 138 -2.20 -5.40 2.57
CA LYS A 138 -3.01 -6.42 1.85
C LYS A 138 -3.89 -5.82 0.75
N LYS A 139 -4.35 -4.58 0.93
CA LYS A 139 -5.17 -3.85 -0.05
C LYS A 139 -4.33 -3.06 -1.06
N ALA A 140 -3.05 -2.83 -0.75
CA ALA A 140 -2.13 -2.20 -1.67
C ALA A 140 -1.93 -3.10 -2.91
N PRO A 141 -1.78 -2.51 -4.11
CA PRO A 141 -1.34 -3.24 -5.28
C PRO A 141 -0.07 -4.05 -4.95
N ALA A 142 0.05 -5.26 -5.50
CA ALA A 142 1.25 -6.07 -5.29
C ALA A 142 2.49 -5.25 -5.69
N MET A 143 3.29 -4.86 -4.70
CA MET A 143 4.44 -4.00 -4.93
C MET A 143 5.51 -4.79 -5.68
N HIS A 144 6.12 -4.12 -6.66
CA HIS A 144 7.12 -4.64 -7.58
C HIS A 144 8.15 -5.56 -6.89
N ARG A 145 8.29 -6.80 -7.38
CA ARG A 145 9.50 -7.60 -7.15
C ARG A 145 10.58 -6.95 -8.00
N SER A 146 11.58 -6.40 -7.34
CA SER A 146 12.60 -5.47 -7.88
C SER A 146 13.59 -6.07 -8.90
N GLU A 147 13.18 -7.04 -9.71
CA GLU A 147 14.01 -7.58 -10.81
C GLU A 147 13.24 -7.75 -12.14
N ASP A 148 11.93 -7.45 -12.19
CA ASP A 148 11.12 -7.52 -13.41
C ASP A 148 10.18 -6.31 -13.52
N ASP A 149 10.75 -5.12 -13.69
CA ASP A 149 9.98 -3.86 -13.70
C ASP A 149 9.32 -3.61 -15.07
N TYR A 150 8.04 -3.99 -15.14
CA TYR A 150 7.09 -3.59 -16.15
C TYR A 150 6.63 -2.16 -15.85
N LEU A 151 7.09 -1.18 -16.66
CA LEU A 151 6.85 0.25 -16.42
C LEU A 151 5.36 0.63 -16.47
N LEU A 152 4.58 -0.12 -17.24
CA LEU A 152 3.15 0.12 -17.46
C LEU A 152 2.27 -0.73 -16.54
N THR A 153 2.85 -1.31 -15.49
CA THR A 153 2.08 -2.00 -14.44
C THR A 153 1.01 -1.07 -13.89
N THR A 154 -0.18 -1.60 -13.64
CA THR A 154 -1.41 -0.88 -13.23
C THR A 154 -1.97 0.16 -14.20
N LYS A 155 -1.22 0.57 -15.23
CA LYS A 155 -1.65 1.58 -16.21
C LYS A 155 -2.10 1.00 -17.56
N LEU A 156 -1.78 -0.26 -17.86
CA LEU A 156 -2.09 -0.89 -19.16
C LEU A 156 -3.37 -1.74 -19.16
N PHE A 157 -4.26 -1.45 -20.09
CA PHE A 157 -5.54 -2.10 -20.31
C PHE A 157 -5.68 -2.60 -21.75
N CYS A 158 -6.46 -3.66 -21.94
CA CYS A 158 -6.75 -4.20 -23.25
C CYS A 158 -7.85 -3.36 -23.92
N GLY A 159 -7.56 -2.77 -25.07
CA GLY A 159 -8.53 -2.00 -25.85
C GLY A 159 -9.74 -2.82 -26.31
N LYS A 160 -9.57 -4.12 -26.57
CA LYS A 160 -10.68 -5.00 -27.02
C LYS A 160 -11.69 -5.36 -25.93
N CYS A 161 -11.23 -5.67 -24.71
CA CYS A 161 -12.08 -6.24 -23.66
C CYS A 161 -12.08 -5.46 -22.34
N GLY A 162 -11.35 -4.35 -22.27
CA GLY A 162 -11.21 -3.49 -21.08
C GLY A 162 -10.42 -4.11 -19.92
N ALA A 163 -10.07 -5.40 -19.97
CA ALA A 163 -9.34 -6.05 -18.89
C ALA A 163 -7.89 -5.56 -18.81
N MET A 164 -7.36 -5.48 -17.59
CA MET A 164 -5.95 -5.15 -17.34
C MET A 164 -5.00 -6.12 -18.07
N MET A 165 -3.89 -5.59 -18.55
CA MET A 165 -2.79 -6.36 -19.12
C MET A 165 -1.65 -6.47 -18.11
N THR A 166 -1.04 -7.64 -18.02
CA THR A 166 0.03 -7.91 -17.04
C THR A 166 1.27 -8.46 -17.74
N GLY A 167 2.42 -8.27 -17.08
CA GLY A 167 3.69 -8.85 -17.51
C GLY A 167 3.65 -10.38 -17.58
N GLU A 168 4.35 -10.95 -18.56
CA GLU A 168 4.58 -12.38 -18.74
C GLU A 168 6.01 -12.58 -19.25
N ILE A 169 6.72 -13.53 -18.64
CA ILE A 169 8.06 -13.93 -19.06
C ILE A 169 7.93 -15.19 -19.93
N GLY A 170 8.45 -15.12 -21.15
CA GLY A 170 8.63 -16.27 -22.03
C GLY A 170 10.08 -16.72 -22.05
N THR A 171 10.34 -18.00 -21.82
CA THR A 171 11.69 -18.57 -21.91
C THR A 171 11.86 -19.32 -23.22
N SER A 172 12.90 -18.98 -23.98
CA SER A 172 13.24 -19.70 -25.21
C SER A 172 13.93 -21.04 -24.92
N LYS A 173 14.05 -21.86 -25.96
CA LYS A 173 14.77 -23.16 -25.90
C LYS A 173 16.24 -23.02 -25.47
N THR A 174 16.84 -21.84 -25.67
CA THR A 174 18.23 -21.53 -25.28
C THR A 174 18.32 -20.84 -23.91
N SER A 175 17.27 -20.94 -23.09
CA SER A 175 17.15 -20.32 -21.76
C SER A 175 17.16 -18.78 -21.75
N LYS A 176 17.16 -18.11 -22.91
CA LYS A 176 16.99 -16.66 -22.99
C LYS A 176 15.55 -16.28 -22.66
N GLN A 177 15.38 -15.39 -21.70
CA GLN A 177 14.09 -14.86 -21.27
C GLN A 177 13.68 -13.64 -22.10
N TYR A 178 12.39 -13.54 -22.41
CA TYR A 178 11.76 -12.44 -23.11
C TYR A 178 10.57 -11.96 -22.29
N ARG A 179 10.30 -10.64 -22.32
CA ARG A 179 9.25 -10.02 -21.50
C ARG A 179 8.15 -9.46 -22.37
N TYR A 180 6.92 -9.66 -21.94
CA TYR A 180 5.74 -9.27 -22.71
C TYR A 180 4.61 -8.75 -21.84
N TYR A 181 3.75 -7.91 -22.41
CA TYR A 181 2.44 -7.60 -21.86
C TYR A 181 1.36 -8.48 -22.49
N LYS A 182 0.50 -9.06 -21.65
CA LYS A 182 -0.59 -9.94 -22.09
C LYS A 182 -1.89 -9.64 -21.35
N CYS A 183 -2.99 -9.63 -22.10
CA CYS A 183 -4.32 -9.43 -21.53
C CYS A 183 -4.69 -10.56 -20.55
N ASN A 184 -5.19 -10.20 -19.37
CA ASN A 184 -5.60 -11.16 -18.34
C ASN A 184 -6.76 -12.07 -18.79
N ARG A 185 -7.66 -11.59 -19.66
CA ARG A 185 -8.72 -12.42 -20.24
C ARG A 185 -8.21 -13.32 -21.37
N ALA A 186 -7.21 -12.89 -22.13
CA ALA A 186 -6.55 -13.74 -23.12
C ALA A 186 -5.81 -14.92 -22.46
N LYS A 187 -5.22 -14.71 -21.27
CA LYS A 187 -4.68 -15.81 -20.44
C LYS A 187 -5.74 -16.89 -20.10
N LYS A 188 -7.01 -16.51 -20.05
CA LYS A 188 -8.17 -17.40 -19.80
C LYS A 188 -8.93 -17.78 -21.07
N LYS A 189 -8.36 -17.55 -22.27
CA LYS A 189 -9.01 -17.81 -23.58
C LYS A 189 -10.36 -17.08 -23.77
N ALA A 190 -10.59 -15.99 -23.05
CA ALA A 190 -11.81 -15.18 -23.12
C ALA A 190 -11.62 -13.84 -23.87
N CYS A 191 -10.46 -13.66 -24.49
CA CYS A 191 -10.11 -12.51 -25.35
C CYS A 191 -9.03 -12.97 -26.33
N ASP A 192 -9.02 -12.40 -27.52
CA ASP A 192 -8.12 -12.70 -28.64
C ASP A 192 -6.98 -11.66 -28.80
N LYS A 193 -6.84 -10.72 -27.85
CA LYS A 193 -5.77 -9.70 -27.88
C LYS A 193 -4.39 -10.35 -27.90
N LYS A 194 -3.58 -9.99 -28.90
CA LYS A 194 -2.20 -10.47 -29.05
C LYS A 194 -1.28 -9.94 -27.95
N THR A 195 -0.35 -10.79 -27.54
CA THR A 195 0.76 -10.46 -26.63
C THR A 195 1.73 -9.48 -27.30
N VAL A 196 2.22 -8.49 -26.55
CA VAL A 196 3.09 -7.42 -27.08
C VAL A 196 4.42 -7.39 -26.32
N LYS A 197 5.54 -7.17 -27.00
CA LYS A 197 6.88 -7.08 -26.37
C LYS A 197 6.94 -5.90 -25.40
N LYS A 198 7.50 -6.15 -24.21
CA LYS A 198 7.64 -5.16 -23.14
C LYS A 198 8.41 -3.94 -23.62
N GLU A 199 9.63 -4.15 -24.13
CA GLU A 199 10.57 -3.09 -24.46
C GLU A 199 10.02 -2.18 -25.56
N TRP A 200 9.41 -2.78 -26.59
CA TRP A 200 8.82 -2.03 -27.70
C TRP A 200 7.70 -1.11 -27.26
N LEU A 201 6.74 -1.62 -26.48
CA LEU A 201 5.61 -0.80 -26.02
C LEU A 201 6.06 0.30 -25.05
N GLU A 202 6.99 -0.02 -24.15
CA GLU A 202 7.51 0.95 -23.19
C GLU A 202 8.31 2.07 -23.86
N GLU A 203 9.13 1.76 -24.87
CA GLU A 203 9.85 2.78 -25.65
C GLU A 203 8.87 3.72 -26.37
N LEU A 204 7.82 3.18 -27.01
CA LEU A 204 6.82 4.01 -27.69
C LEU A 204 6.08 4.96 -26.74
N VAL A 205 5.68 4.47 -25.56
CA VAL A 205 5.00 5.31 -24.56
C VAL A 205 5.93 6.40 -24.05
N LEU A 206 7.21 6.08 -23.82
CA LEU A 206 8.20 7.05 -23.38
C LEU A 206 8.48 8.12 -24.44
N ASP A 207 8.56 7.74 -25.72
CA ASP A 207 8.77 8.68 -26.82
C ASP A 207 7.59 9.65 -26.95
N GLU A 208 6.36 9.16 -26.83
CA GLU A 208 5.16 10.01 -26.81
C GLU A 208 5.16 11.02 -25.64
N ILE A 209 5.65 10.62 -24.45
CA ILE A 209 5.81 11.53 -23.32
C ILE A 209 6.90 12.58 -23.62
N LYS A 210 7.98 12.21 -24.31
CA LYS A 210 9.05 13.17 -24.69
C LYS A 210 8.54 14.20 -25.67
N ASP A 211 7.78 13.79 -26.67
CA ASP A 211 7.23 14.71 -27.67
C ASP A 211 6.28 15.72 -27.04
N LEU A 212 5.44 15.26 -26.10
CA LEU A 212 4.60 16.11 -25.28
C LEU A 212 5.44 17.09 -24.44
N LEU A 213 6.48 16.59 -23.77
CA LEU A 213 7.36 17.41 -22.95
C LEU A 213 8.17 18.41 -23.77
N ALA A 214 8.49 18.13 -25.03
CA ALA A 214 9.27 18.99 -25.91
C ALA A 214 8.46 20.17 -26.47
N ASN A 215 7.13 20.10 -26.44
CA ASN A 215 6.26 21.15 -26.95
C ASN A 215 5.99 22.22 -25.86
N ASP A 216 6.63 23.38 -25.99
CA ASP A 216 6.50 24.50 -25.05
C ASP A 216 5.07 25.03 -24.93
N ASP A 217 4.28 25.02 -26.01
CA ASP A 217 2.89 25.47 -26.00
C ASP A 217 2.03 24.55 -25.13
N ILE A 218 2.23 23.22 -25.27
CA ILE A 218 1.55 22.22 -24.44
C ILE A 218 1.98 22.37 -22.97
N ILE A 219 3.27 22.58 -22.68
CA ILE A 219 3.76 22.81 -21.32
C ILE A 219 3.14 24.07 -20.70
N SER A 220 2.97 25.14 -21.46
CA SER A 220 2.32 26.36 -20.98
C SER A 220 0.85 26.12 -20.68
N GLU A 221 0.11 25.49 -21.60
CA GLU A 221 -1.30 25.14 -21.41
C GLU A 221 -1.50 24.22 -20.20
N LEU A 222 -0.59 23.26 -20.02
CA LEU A 222 -0.54 22.37 -18.86
C LEU A 222 -0.40 23.13 -17.55
N ALA A 223 0.54 24.07 -17.48
CA ALA A 223 0.76 24.86 -16.28
C ALA A 223 -0.45 25.71 -15.93
N ASP A 224 -1.07 26.35 -16.94
CA ASP A 224 -2.33 27.09 -16.78
C ASP A 224 -3.44 26.20 -16.22
N ARG A 225 -3.58 24.98 -16.77
CA ARG A 225 -4.61 24.05 -16.33
C ARG A 225 -4.41 23.53 -14.91
N ILE A 226 -3.18 23.16 -14.55
CA ILE A 226 -2.84 22.69 -13.21
C ILE A 226 -3.12 23.81 -12.20
N TYR A 227 -2.75 25.05 -12.55
CA TYR A 227 -3.02 26.22 -11.72
C TYR A 227 -4.54 26.45 -11.54
N GLU A 228 -5.33 26.38 -12.61
CA GLU A 228 -6.79 26.48 -12.53
C GLU A 228 -7.42 25.38 -11.66
N LEU A 229 -6.97 24.13 -11.81
CA LEU A 229 -7.49 22.99 -11.04
C LEU A 229 -7.15 23.11 -9.57
N GLN A 230 -5.95 23.56 -9.24
CA GLN A 230 -5.54 23.83 -7.86
C GLN A 230 -6.46 24.87 -7.21
N MET A 231 -6.85 25.91 -7.94
CA MET A 231 -7.81 26.92 -7.48
C MET A 231 -9.25 26.37 -7.34
N GLN A 232 -9.60 25.29 -8.05
CA GLN A 232 -10.92 24.65 -7.95
C GLN A 232 -10.99 23.55 -6.88
N GLU A 233 -9.89 22.83 -6.62
CA GLU A 233 -9.81 21.75 -5.64
C GLU A 233 -9.64 22.25 -4.20
N ASP A 234 -9.25 23.51 -4.01
CA ASP A 234 -9.13 24.18 -2.71
C ASP A 234 -10.48 24.39 -1.98
N ASN A 235 -11.54 23.66 -2.32
CA ASN A 235 -12.82 23.68 -1.63
C ASN A 235 -12.71 23.31 -0.15
N ALA A 236 -11.79 22.41 0.23
CA ALA A 236 -11.60 22.01 1.62
C ALA A 236 -10.93 23.11 2.45
N ALA A 237 -9.79 23.65 1.98
CA ALA A 237 -9.11 24.77 2.63
C ALA A 237 -10.00 26.03 2.65
N THR A 238 -10.71 26.31 1.55
CA THR A 238 -11.68 27.42 1.45
C THR A 238 -12.85 27.25 2.41
N SER A 239 -13.40 26.04 2.55
CA SER A 239 -14.46 25.73 3.51
C SER A 239 -14.01 25.87 4.96
N ILE A 240 -12.80 25.38 5.28
CA ILE A 240 -12.21 25.53 6.62
C ILE A 240 -11.96 27.01 6.92
N GLN A 241 -11.45 27.79 5.96
CA GLN A 241 -11.26 29.23 6.08
C GLN A 241 -12.58 29.96 6.35
N ALA A 242 -13.64 29.61 5.62
CA ALA A 242 -14.97 30.19 5.83
C ALA A 242 -15.54 29.86 7.24
N GLN A 243 -15.33 28.63 7.72
CA GLN A 243 -15.70 28.24 9.08
C GLN A 243 -14.90 29.01 10.14
N LEU A 244 -13.60 29.22 9.90
CA LEU A 244 -12.72 29.99 10.78
C LEU A 244 -13.20 31.44 10.90
N THR A 245 -13.49 32.11 9.77
CA THR A 245 -14.08 33.46 9.77
C THR A 245 -15.41 33.52 10.51
N GLY A 246 -16.25 32.48 10.39
CA GLY A 246 -17.50 32.37 11.13
C GLY A 246 -17.31 32.25 12.66
N VAL A 247 -16.28 31.53 13.11
CA VAL A 247 -15.94 31.41 14.54
C VAL A 247 -15.34 32.72 15.07
N GLU A 248 -14.46 33.37 14.31
CA GLU A 248 -13.88 34.66 14.69
C GLU A 248 -14.94 35.76 14.84
N THR A 249 -15.93 35.77 13.95
CA THR A 249 -17.07 36.68 14.06
C THR A 249 -17.85 36.45 15.36
N LYS A 250 -18.08 35.18 15.74
CA LYS A 250 -18.77 34.83 17.01
C LYS A 250 -17.94 35.21 18.24
N LEU A 251 -16.63 35.02 18.19
CA LEU A 251 -15.70 35.45 19.24
C LEU A 251 -15.74 36.96 19.43
N ASN A 252 -15.66 37.73 18.34
CA ASN A 252 -15.74 39.19 18.39
C ASN A 252 -17.07 39.68 19.01
N ASN A 253 -18.19 39.07 18.63
CA ASN A 253 -19.50 39.40 19.21
C ASN A 253 -19.59 39.08 20.71
N LEU A 254 -18.97 37.99 21.17
CA LEU A 254 -18.91 37.65 22.60
C LEU A 254 -18.02 38.60 23.38
N VAL A 255 -16.88 38.99 22.81
CA VAL A 255 -16.01 40.01 23.40
C VAL A 255 -16.77 41.33 23.54
N GLU A 256 -17.54 41.73 22.53
CA GLU A 256 -18.39 42.93 22.58
C GLU A 256 -19.50 42.83 23.64
N ALA A 257 -20.13 41.66 23.81
CA ALA A 257 -21.13 41.46 24.87
C ALA A 257 -20.49 41.57 26.28
N ILE A 258 -19.26 41.05 26.45
CA ILE A 258 -18.52 41.13 27.72
C ILE A 258 -18.13 42.58 28.04
N THR A 259 -17.69 43.37 27.05
CA THR A 259 -17.36 44.79 27.27
C THR A 259 -18.58 45.63 27.64
N GLN A 260 -19.78 45.20 27.24
CA GLN A 260 -21.06 45.79 27.65
C GLN A 260 -21.54 45.30 29.03
N GLY A 261 -20.75 44.49 29.74
CA GLY A 261 -21.03 44.01 31.09
C GLY A 261 -21.87 42.72 31.16
N ILE A 262 -22.13 42.06 30.03
CA ILE A 262 -22.84 40.78 29.97
C ILE A 262 -21.83 39.65 30.18
N TYR A 263 -21.55 39.33 31.45
CA TYR A 263 -20.66 38.23 31.82
C TYR A 263 -21.38 37.18 32.68
N SER A 264 -21.40 35.94 32.18
CA SER A 264 -21.98 34.79 32.88
C SER A 264 -21.09 33.56 32.74
N SER A 265 -21.28 32.57 33.62
CA SER A 265 -20.60 31.27 33.52
C SER A 265 -20.84 30.59 32.16
N THR A 266 -22.01 30.79 31.57
CA THR A 266 -22.35 30.34 30.22
C THR A 266 -21.52 31.05 29.14
N THR A 267 -21.35 32.38 29.27
CA THR A 267 -20.54 33.19 28.34
C THR A 267 -19.09 32.73 28.35
N LYS A 268 -18.53 32.45 29.54
CA LYS A 268 -17.19 31.88 29.68
C LYS A 268 -17.06 30.51 29.00
N LYS A 269 -18.01 29.61 29.24
CA LYS A 269 -18.01 28.27 28.62
C LYS A 269 -18.08 28.36 27.08
N THR A 270 -18.94 29.23 26.54
CA THR A 270 -19.05 29.42 25.08
C THR A 270 -17.80 30.06 24.48
N LEU A 271 -17.12 30.96 25.21
CA LEU A 271 -15.83 31.51 24.81
C LEU A 271 -14.77 30.39 24.70
N ASP A 272 -14.63 29.57 25.75
CA ASP A 272 -13.68 28.46 25.77
C ASP A 272 -13.93 27.46 24.61
N GLU A 273 -15.20 27.12 24.34
CA GLU A 273 -15.60 26.24 23.23
C GLU A 273 -15.26 26.83 21.84
N LEU A 274 -15.45 28.15 21.65
CA LEU A 274 -15.14 28.81 20.38
C LEU A 274 -13.64 28.98 20.18
N GLU A 275 -12.87 29.26 21.24
CA GLU A 275 -11.40 29.32 21.17
C GLU A 275 -10.80 27.94 20.86
N GLU A 276 -11.32 26.87 21.46
CA GLU A 276 -10.91 25.51 21.14
C GLU A 276 -11.24 25.15 19.69
N ARG A 277 -12.45 25.50 19.24
CA ARG A 277 -12.86 25.28 17.85
C ARG A 277 -12.02 26.07 16.85
N LYS A 278 -11.63 27.32 17.19
CA LYS A 278 -10.70 28.13 16.39
C LYS A 278 -9.36 27.43 16.25
N ARG A 279 -8.74 27.00 17.37
CA ARG A 279 -7.47 26.26 17.37
C ARG A 279 -7.52 25.01 16.50
N ASN A 280 -8.59 24.23 16.61
CA ASN A 280 -8.74 23.00 15.82
C ASN A 280 -8.86 23.30 14.32
N LEU A 281 -9.63 24.32 13.94
CA LEU A 281 -9.76 24.74 12.54
C LEU A 281 -8.44 25.32 11.97
N GLU A 282 -7.65 26.02 12.78
CA GLU A 282 -6.32 26.52 12.38
C GLU A 282 -5.35 25.37 12.11
N ILE A 283 -5.37 24.32 12.95
CA ILE A 283 -4.57 23.11 12.75
C ILE A 283 -5.03 22.36 11.49
N GLU A 284 -6.34 22.17 11.32
CA GLU A 284 -6.90 21.50 10.13
C GLU A 284 -6.56 22.26 8.85
N LEU A 285 -6.62 23.60 8.87
CA LEU A 285 -6.24 24.45 7.75
C LEU A 285 -4.75 24.30 7.42
N PHE A 286 -3.89 24.35 8.43
CA PHE A 286 -2.46 24.16 8.27
C PHE A 286 -2.12 22.78 7.70
N GLU A 287 -2.73 21.72 8.22
CA GLU A 287 -2.56 20.37 7.70
C GLU A 287 -3.12 20.19 6.28
N ALA A 288 -4.19 20.89 5.93
CA ALA A 288 -4.75 20.88 4.57
C ALA A 288 -3.80 21.56 3.58
N GLN A 289 -3.26 22.73 3.94
CA GLN A 289 -2.29 23.48 3.13
C GLN A 289 -0.95 22.75 2.99
N MET A 290 -0.50 22.06 4.04
CA MET A 290 0.71 21.23 3.98
C MET A 290 0.53 19.98 3.12
N ARG A 291 -0.70 19.42 3.07
CA ARG A 291 -1.01 18.26 2.22
C ARG A 291 -1.05 18.63 0.74
N ASN A 292 -1.60 19.80 0.40
CA ASN A 292 -1.70 20.30 -0.96
C ASN A 292 -1.13 21.73 -1.04
N PRO A 293 0.19 21.89 -1.21
CA PRO A 293 0.78 23.22 -1.33
C PRO A 293 0.29 23.91 -2.60
N VAL A 294 -0.19 25.14 -2.46
CA VAL A 294 -0.59 25.99 -3.58
C VAL A 294 0.67 26.44 -4.33
N LEU A 295 0.92 25.87 -5.51
CA LEU A 295 2.03 26.24 -6.37
C LEU A 295 1.66 27.45 -7.22
N THR A 296 2.62 28.37 -7.41
CA THR A 296 2.47 29.43 -8.41
C THR A 296 2.61 28.87 -9.82
N LYS A 297 2.09 29.58 -10.82
CA LYS A 297 2.22 29.18 -12.24
C LYS A 297 3.69 28.98 -12.63
N GLU A 298 4.59 29.83 -12.14
CA GLU A 298 6.03 29.74 -12.39
C GLU A 298 6.65 28.49 -11.74
N GLN A 299 6.20 28.13 -10.54
CA GLN A 299 6.65 26.91 -9.86
C GLN A 299 6.17 25.65 -10.58
N ILE A 300 4.94 25.65 -11.10
CA ILE A 300 4.39 24.56 -11.92
C ILE A 300 5.18 24.44 -13.23
N LEU A 301 5.40 25.56 -13.93
CA LEU A 301 6.22 25.59 -15.15
C LEU A 301 7.64 25.07 -14.88
N PHE A 302 8.28 25.55 -13.81
CA PHE A 302 9.60 25.09 -13.42
C PHE A 302 9.63 23.58 -13.14
N ALA A 303 8.62 23.04 -12.46
CA ALA A 303 8.48 21.61 -12.23
C ALA A 303 8.34 20.84 -13.55
N LEU A 304 7.46 21.30 -14.46
CA LEU A 304 7.26 20.72 -15.79
C LEU A 304 8.55 20.72 -16.63
N TYR A 305 9.31 21.81 -16.64
CA TYR A 305 10.60 21.87 -17.33
C TYR A 305 11.65 20.96 -16.70
N ASN A 306 11.62 20.76 -15.38
CA ASN A 306 12.55 19.83 -14.73
C ASN A 306 12.30 18.36 -15.12
N PHE A 307 11.09 17.99 -15.56
CA PHE A 307 10.85 16.66 -16.13
C PHE A 307 11.64 16.41 -17.41
N ARG A 308 11.99 17.45 -18.19
CA ARG A 308 12.89 17.33 -19.36
C ARG A 308 14.30 16.88 -18.99
N LYS A 309 14.73 17.13 -17.75
CA LYS A 309 16.08 16.82 -17.26
C LYS A 309 16.17 15.43 -16.61
N ILE A 310 15.07 14.68 -16.53
CA ILE A 310 15.08 13.35 -15.96
C ILE A 310 15.92 12.40 -16.82
N ASP A 311 16.82 11.67 -16.18
CA ASP A 311 17.62 10.66 -16.84
C ASP A 311 16.80 9.41 -17.17
N ILE A 312 16.31 9.37 -18.41
CA ILE A 312 15.56 8.25 -18.99
C ILE A 312 16.42 7.04 -19.33
N SER A 313 17.75 7.08 -19.13
CA SER A 313 18.58 5.89 -19.22
C SER A 313 18.34 4.95 -18.03
N THR A 314 17.91 5.51 -16.89
CA THR A 314 17.60 4.78 -15.67
C THR A 314 16.15 4.28 -15.64
N GLN A 315 15.92 3.12 -15.03
CA GLN A 315 14.57 2.58 -14.84
C GLN A 315 13.72 3.49 -13.96
N GLU A 316 14.31 4.07 -12.92
CA GLU A 316 13.66 5.02 -12.01
C GLU A 316 13.18 6.28 -12.75
N GLY A 317 14.03 6.86 -13.60
CA GLY A 317 13.67 8.02 -14.42
C GLY A 317 12.53 7.71 -15.39
N LYS A 318 12.56 6.55 -16.06
CA LYS A 318 11.47 6.09 -16.94
C LYS A 318 10.16 5.92 -16.18
N GLN A 319 10.20 5.25 -15.02
CA GLN A 319 9.01 5.04 -14.19
C GLN A 319 8.42 6.36 -13.71
N ARG A 320 9.26 7.29 -13.26
CA ARG A 320 8.83 8.61 -12.80
C ARG A 320 8.10 9.41 -13.87
N LEU A 321 8.56 9.37 -15.12
CA LEU A 321 7.84 10.01 -16.24
C LEU A 321 6.47 9.38 -16.47
N ILE A 322 6.40 8.05 -16.51
CA ILE A 322 5.14 7.34 -16.72
C ILE A 322 4.14 7.61 -15.58
N ASP A 323 4.59 7.62 -14.34
CA ASP A 323 3.72 7.86 -13.19
C ASP A 323 3.13 9.26 -13.18
N VAL A 324 3.92 10.26 -13.58
CA VAL A 324 3.50 11.67 -13.59
C VAL A 324 2.61 12.00 -14.79
N PHE A 325 2.88 11.48 -15.98
CA PHE A 325 2.16 11.89 -17.19
C PHE A 325 1.04 10.93 -17.59
N VAL A 326 1.15 9.64 -17.33
CA VAL A 326 0.22 8.63 -17.82
C VAL A 326 -0.79 8.24 -16.75
N ASN A 327 -2.07 8.40 -17.06
CA ASN A 327 -3.17 7.88 -16.24
C ASN A 327 -3.48 6.42 -16.62
N SER A 328 -3.80 6.18 -17.89
CA SER A 328 -4.10 4.84 -18.40
C SER A 328 -3.80 4.70 -19.89
N ILE A 329 -3.54 3.47 -20.33
CA ILE A 329 -3.26 3.11 -21.72
C ILE A 329 -4.19 1.98 -22.13
N TYR A 330 -4.94 2.16 -23.21
CA TYR A 330 -5.74 1.11 -23.84
C TYR A 330 -5.06 0.63 -25.11
N LEU A 331 -4.61 -0.62 -25.11
CA LEU A 331 -3.82 -1.20 -26.19
C LEU A 331 -4.69 -2.05 -27.12
N TYR A 332 -4.74 -1.66 -28.40
CA TYR A 332 -5.35 -2.40 -29.50
C TYR A 332 -4.26 -3.15 -30.29
N ASP A 333 -4.62 -3.77 -31.41
CA ASP A 333 -3.65 -4.53 -32.22
C ASP A 333 -2.87 -3.65 -33.20
N ASP A 334 -3.39 -2.46 -33.49
CA ASP A 334 -2.98 -1.51 -34.52
C ASP A 334 -2.69 -0.10 -33.95
N HIS A 335 -3.17 0.19 -32.74
CA HIS A 335 -2.96 1.47 -32.07
C HIS A 335 -2.98 1.31 -30.55
N PHE A 336 -2.59 2.36 -29.83
CA PHE A 336 -2.93 2.51 -28.42
C PHE A 336 -3.60 3.86 -28.19
N VAL A 337 -4.33 3.96 -27.09
CA VAL A 337 -4.92 5.20 -26.61
C VAL A 337 -4.33 5.53 -25.25
N ILE A 338 -3.55 6.62 -25.15
CA ILE A 338 -3.03 7.12 -23.87
C ILE A 338 -3.97 8.17 -23.34
N THR A 339 -4.33 8.02 -22.07
CA THR A 339 -4.99 9.05 -21.29
C THR A 339 -3.97 9.63 -20.32
N TYR A 340 -3.77 10.94 -20.38
CA TYR A 340 -2.81 11.64 -19.52
C TYR A 340 -3.43 12.07 -18.19
N ASN A 341 -2.60 12.32 -17.18
CA ASN A 341 -3.05 12.74 -15.84
C ASN A 341 -3.66 14.16 -15.84
N TYR A 342 -3.31 15.03 -16.78
CA TYR A 342 -3.75 16.44 -16.81
C TYR A 342 -5.11 16.68 -17.50
N LYS A 343 -6.03 15.70 -17.39
CA LYS A 343 -7.45 15.71 -17.80
C LYS A 343 -7.74 15.10 -19.18
N GLY A 344 -8.62 14.09 -19.21
CA GLY A 344 -9.65 13.75 -20.22
C GLY A 344 -9.31 13.64 -21.72
N GLN A 345 -8.12 14.07 -22.14
CA GLN A 345 -7.65 13.98 -23.50
C GLN A 345 -7.03 12.61 -23.68
N SER A 346 -7.72 11.81 -24.49
CA SER A 346 -7.20 10.55 -24.99
C SER A 346 -6.50 10.84 -26.32
N LYS A 347 -5.19 10.65 -26.37
CA LYS A 347 -4.47 10.65 -27.65
C LYS A 347 -4.52 9.23 -28.20
N THR A 348 -5.09 9.08 -29.38
CA THR A 348 -4.99 7.84 -30.15
C THR A 348 -3.71 7.91 -30.96
N VAL A 349 -2.84 6.92 -30.82
CA VAL A 349 -1.58 6.82 -31.56
C VAL A 349 -1.60 5.52 -32.34
N THR A 350 -1.62 5.64 -33.67
CA THR A 350 -1.61 4.47 -34.54
C THR A 350 -0.19 3.96 -34.76
N PHE A 351 -0.02 2.65 -34.92
CA PHE A 351 1.29 2.07 -35.20
C PHE A 351 1.77 2.41 -36.61
N GLU A 352 0.87 2.73 -37.54
CA GLU A 352 1.23 3.17 -38.90
C GLU A 352 1.89 4.55 -38.90
N GLU A 353 1.33 5.53 -38.16
CA GLU A 353 1.92 6.86 -38.00
C GLU A 353 3.34 6.79 -37.43
N LEU A 354 3.57 5.93 -36.44
CA LEU A 354 4.88 5.73 -35.80
C LEU A 354 5.91 5.08 -36.74
N ASN A 355 5.50 4.11 -37.57
CA ASN A 355 6.39 3.43 -38.51
C ASN A 355 6.75 4.28 -39.75
N SER A 356 6.03 5.39 -39.98
CA SER A 356 6.27 6.31 -41.11
C SER A 356 7.29 7.42 -40.78
N SER A 357 7.67 7.58 -39.51
CA SER A 357 8.71 8.52 -39.06
C SER A 357 10.11 7.96 -39.36
N PRO A 358 11.06 8.73 -39.93
CA PRO A 358 12.36 8.24 -40.41
C PRO A 358 13.32 7.77 -39.29
N LEU A 359 12.89 7.80 -38.03
CA LEU A 359 13.65 7.36 -36.86
C LEU A 359 12.85 6.33 -36.07
N THR A 360 12.62 5.13 -36.62
CA THR A 360 12.56 3.82 -35.90
C THR A 360 11.82 2.75 -36.72
N SER A 361 12.51 2.09 -37.65
CA SER A 361 12.10 0.72 -38.04
C SER A 361 12.49 -0.28 -36.94
N LYS A 362 11.96 -0.12 -35.72
CA LYS A 362 12.13 -1.07 -34.62
C LYS A 362 10.79 -1.75 -34.37
N GLY A 363 10.64 -2.94 -34.95
CA GLY A 363 9.33 -3.57 -35.08
C GLY A 363 8.60 -3.88 -33.77
N SER A 364 7.27 -3.73 -33.84
CA SER A 364 6.33 -4.87 -33.80
C SER A 364 5.08 -4.52 -34.62
N PRO A 365 4.94 -5.08 -35.84
CA PRO A 365 3.76 -5.92 -36.12
C PRO A 365 4.06 -7.26 -36.84
N LYS A 366 3.61 -8.36 -36.22
CA LYS A 366 2.76 -9.42 -36.80
C LYS A 366 1.94 -10.06 -35.68
#